data_AF-A0A167UZI4-F1
#
_entry.id   AF-A0A167UZI4-F1
#
_cell.length_a   1.000
_cell.length_b   1.000
_cell.length_c   1.000
_cell.angle_alpha   90.00
_cell.angle_beta   90.00
_cell.angle_gamma   90.00
#
_symmetry.space_group_name_H-M   'P 1'
#
loop_
_entity.id
_entity.type
_entity.pdbx_description
1 polymer ?
#
loop_
_entity_poly.entity_id
_entity_poly.type
_entity_poly.pdbx_seq_one_letter_code
_entity_poly.pdbx_strand_id
1 'polypeptide(L)'
;MKFYEVHEPYYALVKARDKDEAIKLYTELVADDGSLHEETKEVSRDYALIRFGRALGEDKELMPVEKVIDEFNDEQNNILLIDGSLI
;
A
#
# COMPACT_ATOMS: atom_id res chain seq x y z
N MET A 1 -10.52 4.37 -7.29
CA MET A 1 -9.83 3.73 -6.17
C MET A 1 -9.52 4.74 -5.09
N LYS A 2 -9.55 4.30 -3.84
CA LYS A 2 -9.09 5.00 -2.64
C LYS A 2 -7.79 4.36 -2.16
N PHE A 3 -7.14 5.01 -1.21
CA PHE A 3 -5.84 4.61 -0.69
C PHE A 3 -5.89 4.55 0.82
N TYR A 4 -5.26 3.53 1.38
CA TYR A 4 -5.32 3.23 2.81
C TYR A 4 -3.93 2.91 3.32
N GLU A 5 -3.58 3.50 4.46
CA GLU A 5 -2.43 3.06 5.25
C GLU A 5 -2.92 2.14 6.36
N VAL A 6 -2.21 1.03 6.54
CA VAL A 6 -2.30 0.16 7.71
C VAL A 6 -0.96 0.26 8.42
N HIS A 7 -0.96 0.42 9.74
CA HIS A 7 0.27 0.61 10.52
C HIS A 7 0.63 -0.58 11.40
N GLU A 8 -0.34 -1.43 11.73
CA GLU A 8 -0.17 -2.58 12.60
C GLU A 8 -0.70 -3.85 11.92
N PRO A 9 -0.15 -5.04 12.20
CA PRO A 9 1.18 -5.23 12.81
C PRO A 9 2.34 -4.78 11.90
N TYR A 10 2.08 -4.54 10.61
CA TYR A 10 3.07 -4.11 9.64
C TYR A 10 2.55 -2.95 8.83
N TYR A 11 3.46 -2.05 8.43
CA TYR A 11 3.07 -0.97 7.54
C TYR A 11 2.68 -1.50 6.16
N ALA A 12 1.56 -1.02 5.62
CA ALA A 12 1.21 -1.22 4.22
C ALA A 12 0.50 0.01 3.62
N LEU A 13 0.69 0.21 2.33
CA LEU A 13 -0.08 1.17 1.52
C LEU A 13 -0.92 0.39 0.51
N VAL A 14 -2.24 0.42 0.68
CA VAL A 14 -3.20 -0.40 -0.06
C VAL A 14 -4.08 0.49 -0.94
N LYS A 15 -4.29 0.07 -2.19
CA LYS A 15 -5.25 0.64 -3.14
C LYS A 15 -6.48 -0.25 -3.17
N ALA A 16 -7.66 0.31 -2.87
CA ALA A 16 -8.92 -0.44 -2.79
C ALA A 16 -10.13 0.45 -3.11
N ARG A 17 -11.31 -0.12 -3.33
CA ARG A 17 -12.57 0.61 -3.58
C ARG A 17 -13.11 1.25 -2.30
N ASP A 18 -12.97 0.56 -1.18
CA ASP A 18 -13.40 0.97 0.14
C ASP A 18 -12.50 0.37 1.23
N LYS A 19 -12.82 0.70 2.49
CA LYS A 19 -12.04 0.31 3.66
C LYS A 19 -12.11 -1.19 3.93
N ASP A 20 -13.26 -1.81 3.69
CA ASP A 20 -13.47 -3.24 3.96
C ASP A 20 -12.66 -4.07 2.96
N GLU A 21 -12.63 -3.67 1.68
CA GLU A 21 -11.77 -4.28 0.67
C GLU A 21 -10.28 -4.06 1.00
N ALA A 22 -9.89 -2.88 1.50
CA ALA A 22 -8.51 -2.62 1.92
C ALA A 22 -8.04 -3.54 3.05
N ILE A 23 -8.88 -3.73 4.07
CA ILE A 23 -8.59 -4.63 5.20
C ILE A 23 -8.51 -6.06 4.69
N LYS A 24 -9.45 -6.50 3.85
CA LYS A 24 -9.41 -7.84 3.25
C LYS A 24 -8.10 -8.08 2.49
N LEU A 25 -7.71 -7.14 1.61
CA LEU A 25 -6.47 -7.24 0.84
C LEU A 25 -5.24 -7.30 1.74
N TYR A 26 -5.20 -6.48 2.79
CA TYR A 26 -4.12 -6.52 3.77
C TYR A 26 -4.07 -7.87 4.50
N THR A 27 -5.22 -8.39 4.95
CA THR A 27 -5.28 -9.66 5.68
C THR A 27 -4.83 -10.83 4.81
N GLU A 28 -5.23 -10.85 3.53
CA GLU A 28 -4.87 -11.92 2.58
C GLU A 28 -3.41 -11.86 2.12
N LEU A 29 -2.82 -10.67 2.02
CA LEU A 29 -1.51 -10.47 1.34
C LEU A 29 -0.37 -10.06 2.29
N VAL A 30 -0.68 -9.61 3.51
CA VAL A 30 0.31 -9.03 4.43
C VAL A 30 0.32 -9.73 5.78
N ALA A 31 -0.80 -9.76 6.52
CA ALA A 31 -0.86 -10.38 7.85
C ALA A 31 -2.27 -10.85 8.24
N ASP A 32 -2.37 -12.08 8.76
CA ASP A 32 -3.62 -12.75 9.16
C ASP A 32 -4.19 -12.19 10.49
N ASP A 33 -4.45 -10.88 10.54
CA ASP A 33 -5.10 -10.21 11.67
C ASP A 33 -6.34 -9.43 11.18
N GLY A 34 -7.51 -9.82 11.68
CA GLY A 34 -8.81 -9.23 11.33
C GLY A 34 -9.21 -8.03 12.21
N SER A 35 -8.36 -7.58 13.14
CA SER A 35 -8.68 -6.50 14.10
C SER A 35 -8.32 -5.08 13.63
N LEU A 36 -7.93 -4.91 12.37
CA LEU A 36 -7.25 -3.73 11.82
C LEU A 36 -8.14 -2.54 11.44
N HIS A 37 -9.43 -2.57 11.77
CA HIS A 37 -10.36 -1.51 11.39
C HIS A 37 -9.97 -0.15 11.99
N GLU A 38 -9.42 -0.07 13.20
CA GLU A 38 -9.01 1.21 13.80
C GLU A 38 -7.69 1.72 13.21
N GLU A 39 -6.79 0.80 12.85
CA GLU A 39 -5.44 1.09 12.34
C GLU A 39 -5.40 1.39 10.84
N THR A 40 -6.52 1.17 10.13
CA THR A 40 -6.66 1.44 8.70
C THR A 40 -7.17 2.86 8.47
N LYS A 41 -6.32 3.71 7.88
CA LYS A 41 -6.59 5.12 7.62
C LYS A 41 -6.67 5.42 6.13
N GLU A 42 -7.77 6.01 5.68
CA GLU A 42 -7.88 6.54 4.31
C GLU A 42 -6.95 7.75 4.12
N VAL A 43 -6.20 7.76 3.02
CA VAL A 43 -5.26 8.82 2.65
C VAL A 43 -5.55 9.34 1.24
N SER A 44 -5.06 10.54 0.93
CA SER A 44 -5.27 11.12 -0.41
C SER A 44 -4.42 10.41 -1.46
N ARG A 45 -4.89 10.43 -2.71
CA ARG A 45 -4.16 9.88 -3.86
C ARG A 45 -2.76 10.46 -4.00
N ASP A 46 -2.62 11.78 -3.90
CA ASP A 46 -1.34 12.46 -4.11
C ASP A 46 -0.35 12.13 -2.98
N TYR A 47 -0.84 12.00 -1.75
CA TYR A 47 -0.02 11.51 -0.64
C TYR A 47 0.46 10.07 -0.92
N ALA A 48 -0.43 9.17 -1.33
CA ALA A 48 -0.09 7.78 -1.63
C ALA A 48 0.94 7.69 -2.78
N LEU A 49 0.77 8.49 -3.84
CA LEU A 49 1.69 8.53 -4.98
C LEU A 49 3.08 9.02 -4.56
N ILE A 50 3.15 10.09 -3.77
CA ILE A 50 4.42 10.63 -3.28
C ILE A 50 5.10 9.64 -2.33
N ARG A 51 4.35 8.91 -1.51
CA ARG A 51 4.89 7.86 -0.63
C ARG A 51 5.43 6.68 -1.44
N PHE A 52 4.66 6.16 -2.39
CA PHE A 52 5.05 5.06 -3.27
C PHE A 52 6.32 5.38 -4.07
N GLY A 53 6.36 6.55 -4.73
CA GLY A 53 7.51 6.96 -5.53
C GLY A 53 8.78 7.31 -4.74
N ARG A 54 8.69 7.41 -3.41
CA ARG A 54 9.84 7.64 -2.52
C ARG A 54 10.29 6.40 -1.77
N ALA A 55 9.56 5.29 -1.91
CA ALA A 55 10.00 4.02 -1.35
C ALA A 55 11.19 3.49 -2.15
N LEU A 56 12.16 2.93 -1.44
CA LEU A 56 13.25 2.20 -2.08
C LEU A 56 12.73 0.84 -2.53
N GLY A 57 13.11 0.42 -3.73
CA GLY A 57 12.92 -0.97 -4.16
C GLY A 57 13.80 -1.94 -3.37
N GLU A 58 13.66 -3.23 -3.67
CA GLU A 58 14.47 -4.30 -3.07
C GLU A 58 15.97 -4.10 -3.30
N ASP A 59 16.34 -3.48 -4.43
CA ASP A 59 17.70 -3.11 -4.80
C ASP A 59 18.25 -1.88 -4.05
N LYS A 60 17.44 -1.29 -3.16
CA LYS A 60 17.72 -0.06 -2.40
C LYS A 60 17.83 1.19 -3.26
N GLU A 61 17.32 1.13 -4.49
CA GLU A 61 17.26 2.27 -5.40
C GLU A 61 15.83 2.79 -5.56
N LEU A 62 15.71 4.04 -6.01
CA LEU A 62 14.40 4.61 -6.34
C LEU A 62 13.94 4.12 -7.70
N MET A 63 12.64 3.78 -7.77
CA MET A 63 12.01 3.46 -9.03
C MET A 63 11.94 4.70 -9.95
N PRO A 64 12.21 4.58 -11.26
CA PRO A 64 12.03 5.68 -12.20
C PRO A 64 10.59 6.22 -12.18
N VAL A 65 10.43 7.53 -12.31
CA VAL A 65 9.13 8.21 -12.19
C VAL A 65 8.07 7.64 -13.15
N GLU A 66 8.45 7.32 -14.38
CA GLU A 66 7.53 6.72 -15.36
C GLU A 66 6.98 5.38 -14.85
N LYS A 67 7.85 4.51 -14.35
CA LYS A 67 7.46 3.21 -13.79
C LYS A 67 6.61 3.36 -12.52
N VAL A 68 6.91 4.34 -11.66
CA VAL A 68 6.06 4.69 -10.50
C VAL A 68 4.65 5.04 -10.94
N ILE A 69 4.51 5.88 -11.98
CA ILE A 69 3.20 6.29 -12.50
C ILE A 69 2.45 5.09 -13.08
N ASP A 70 3.13 4.24 -13.85
CA ASP A 70 2.53 3.07 -14.48
C ASP A 70 2.03 2.08 -13.42
N GLU A 71 2.89 1.68 -12.47
CA GLU A 71 2.54 0.72 -11.43
C GLU A 71 1.50 1.26 -10.44
N PHE A 72 1.54 2.55 -10.11
CA PHE A 72 0.56 3.16 -9.21
C PHE A 72 -0.85 3.16 -9.82
N ASN A 73 -0.96 3.39 -11.14
CA ASN A 73 -2.23 3.43 -11.84
C ASN A 73 -2.71 2.06 -12.36
N ASP A 74 -1.87 1.02 -12.33
CA ASP A 74 -2.27 -0.35 -12.70
C ASP A 74 -3.40 -0.86 -11.78
N GLU A 75 -4.58 -1.11 -12.33
CA GLU A 75 -5.75 -1.57 -11.57
C GLU A 75 -5.56 -2.93 -10.88
N GLN A 76 -4.63 -3.75 -11.33
CA GLN A 76 -4.31 -5.03 -10.69
C GLN A 76 -3.36 -4.87 -9.48
N ASN A 77 -2.66 -3.74 -9.40
CA ASN A 77 -1.68 -3.50 -8.35
C ASN A 77 -2.34 -2.89 -7.09
N ASN A 78 -2.86 -3.75 -6.23
CA ASN A 78 -3.61 -3.33 -5.04
C ASN A 78 -2.74 -3.10 -3.80
N ILE A 79 -1.54 -3.71 -3.72
CA ILE A 79 -0.59 -3.49 -2.63
C ILE A 79 0.59 -2.70 -3.17
N LEU A 80 0.67 -1.42 -2.79
CA LEU A 80 1.69 -0.51 -3.30
C LEU A 80 2.97 -0.58 -2.47
N LEU A 81 2.84 -0.70 -1.15
CA LEU A 81 3.98 -0.81 -0.24
C LEU A 81 3.64 -1.83 0.86
N ILE A 82 4.66 -2.56 1.29
CA ILE A 82 4.66 -3.37 2.50
C ILE A 82 5.92 -3.06 3.32
N ASP A 83 5.87 -3.38 4.61
CA ASP A 83 7.01 -3.27 5.49
C ASP A 83 8.18 -4.12 4.97
N GLY A 84 9.37 -3.51 4.89
CA GLY A 84 10.57 -4.19 4.39
C GLY A 84 11.04 -5.33 5.29
N SER A 85 10.54 -5.44 6.53
CA SER A 85 10.80 -6.59 7.39
C SER A 85 10.08 -7.88 6.97
N LEU A 86 9.14 -7.78 6.03
CA LEU A 86 8.40 -8.92 5.47
C LEU A 86 9.08 -9.56 4.25
N ILE A 87 10.21 -9.01 3.79
CA ILE A 87 10.93 -9.40 2.56
C ILE A 87 12.34 -9.90 2.87
#